data_AF-A0A0G9JUH8-F1
#
_entry.id   AF-A0A0G9JUH8-F1
#
_cell.length_a   1.000
_cell.length_b   1.000
_cell.length_c   1.000
_cell.angle_alpha   90.00
_cell.angle_beta   90.00
_cell.angle_gamma   90.00
#
_symmetry.space_group_name_H-M   'P 1'
#
loop_
_entity.id
_entity.type
_entity.pdbx_description
1 polymer ?
#
loop_
_entity_poly.entity_id
_entity_poly.type
_entity_poly.pdbx_seq_one_letter_code
_entity_poly.pdbx_strand_id
1 'polypeptide(L)' 'MSLEERIKEIIEDINSLGYKDKINLNSSEVAKVLGVSPSSIDNYRKQGIAIDYIELGGRYIYPKRALAEFLARNIIKTA' A
#
# COMPACT_ATOMS: atom_id res chain seq x y z
N MET A 1 17.51 -11.45 2.72
CA MET A 1 16.90 -10.12 2.83
C MET A 1 16.08 -10.04 4.10
N SER A 2 16.41 -9.09 4.96
CA SER A 2 15.60 -8.69 6.10
C SER A 2 14.27 -8.07 5.64
N LEU A 3 13.25 -8.08 6.50
CA LEU A 3 11.97 -7.41 6.25
C LEU A 3 12.15 -5.92 5.92
N GLU A 4 13.06 -5.25 6.64
CA GLU A 4 13.36 -3.82 6.45
C GLU A 4 14.02 -3.53 5.10
N GLU A 5 14.84 -4.45 4.57
CA GLU A 5 15.45 -4.29 3.24
C GLU A 5 14.38 -4.35 2.15
N ARG A 6 13.45 -5.30 2.27
CA ARG A 6 12.36 -5.46 1.31
C ARG A 6 11.37 -4.29 1.34
N ILE A 7 11.09 -3.75 2.52
CA ILE A 7 10.26 -2.54 2.66
C ILE A 7 10.91 -1.38 1.90
N LYS A 8 12.23 -1.20 2.00
CA LYS A 8 12.94 -0.15 1.26
C LYS A 8 12.88 -0.35 -0.25
N GLU A 9 13.09 -1.57 -0.74
CA GLU A 9 12.97 -1.89 -2.17
C GLU A 9 11.57 -1.56 -2.70
N ILE A 10 10.52 -1.99 -1.98
CA ILE A 10 9.13 -1.71 -2.37
C ILE A 10 8.83 -0.21 -2.34
N ILE A 11 9.38 0.54 -1.38
CA ILE A 11 9.25 1.99 -1.33
C ILE A 11 9.89 2.63 -2.58
N GLU A 12 11.06 2.16 -3.00
CA GLU A 12 11.73 2.64 -4.21
C GLU A 12 10.96 2.29 -5.49
N ASP A 13 10.34 1.11 -5.55
CA ASP A 13 9.44 0.74 -6.65
C ASP A 13 8.23 1.70 -6.71
N ILE A 14 7.60 1.97 -5.56
CA ILE A 14 6.50 2.93 -5.47
C ILE A 14 6.97 4.34 -5.88
N ASN A 15 8.18 4.74 -5.51
CA ASN A 15 8.76 6.02 -5.93
C ASN A 15 8.94 6.08 -7.45
N SER A 16 9.40 4.99 -8.05
CA SER A 16 9.63 4.85 -9.49
C SER A 16 8.33 4.88 -10.31
N LEU A 17 7.19 4.53 -9.71
CA LEU A 17 5.85 4.70 -10.30
C LEU A 17 5.34 6.15 -10.30
N GLY A 18 6.16 7.12 -9.88
CA GLY A 18 5.82 8.55 -9.89
C GLY A 18 5.26 9.09 -8.58
N TYR A 19 5.38 8.33 -7.48
CA TYR A 19 4.90 8.75 -6.15
C TYR A 19 6.03 9.21 -5.21
N LYS A 20 7.20 9.56 -5.76
CA LYS A 20 8.39 9.95 -4.98
C LYS A 20 8.10 11.10 -4.01
N ASP A 21 7.44 12.15 -4.48
CA ASP A 21 7.15 13.37 -3.70
C ASP A 21 5.98 13.23 -2.72
N LYS A 22 5.33 12.05 -2.68
CA LYS A 22 4.18 11.79 -1.82
C LYS A 22 4.56 10.92 -0.64
N ILE A 23 4.23 11.38 0.57
CA ILE A 23 4.34 10.57 1.79
C ILE A 23 3.17 9.58 1.89
N ASN A 24 2.02 9.99 1.37
CA ASN A 24 0.74 9.33 1.52
C ASN A 24 0.06 9.16 0.16
N LEU A 25 -0.61 8.02 -0.03
CA LEU A 25 -1.37 7.69 -1.24
C LEU A 25 -2.87 7.63 -0.91
N ASN A 26 -3.72 7.92 -1.88
CA ASN A 26 -5.16 7.69 -1.79
C ASN A 26 -5.55 6.28 -2.30
N SER A 27 -6.80 5.86 -2.08
CA SER A 27 -7.28 4.53 -2.51
C SER A 27 -7.06 4.24 -4.00
N SER A 28 -7.21 5.22 -4.88
CA SER A 28 -7.03 5.03 -6.32
C SER A 28 -5.56 4.85 -6.70
N GLU A 29 -4.66 5.55 -6.02
CA GLU A 29 -3.20 5.42 -6.22
C GLU A 29 -2.70 4.08 -5.68
N VAL A 30 -3.18 3.68 -4.49
CA VAL A 30 -2.90 2.36 -3.92
C VAL A 30 -3.38 1.25 -4.85
N ALA A 31 -4.56 1.38 -5.44
CA ALA A 31 -5.10 0.43 -6.41
C ALA A 31 -4.17 0.28 -7.62
N LYS A 32 -3.61 1.38 -8.14
CA LYS A 32 -2.63 1.35 -9.22
C LYS A 32 -1.33 0.65 -8.83
N VAL A 33 -0.80 0.93 -7.64
CA VAL A 33 0.40 0.26 -7.13
C VAL A 33 0.18 -1.24 -6.98
N LEU A 34 -1.00 -1.66 -6.50
CA LEU A 34 -1.36 -3.06 -6.33
C LEU A 34 -1.83 -3.75 -7.62
N GLY A 35 -2.02 -3.02 -8.71
CA GLY A 35 -2.56 -3.57 -9.96
C GLY A 35 -4.01 -4.06 -9.85
N VAL A 36 -4.80 -3.50 -8.94
CA VAL A 36 -6.21 -3.88 -8.71
C VAL A 36 -7.17 -2.73 -9.01
N SER A 37 -8.47 -3.02 -9.02
CA SER A 37 -9.48 -1.97 -9.14
C SER A 37 -9.58 -1.13 -7.85
N PRO A 38 -9.93 0.17 -7.92
CA PRO A 38 -10.20 0.99 -6.72
C PRO A 38 -11.28 0.39 -5.81
N SER A 39 -12.27 -0.28 -6.39
CA SER A 39 -13.33 -0.99 -5.66
C SER A 39 -12.79 -2.15 -4.83
N SER A 40 -11.72 -2.82 -5.31
CA SER A 40 -11.04 -3.88 -4.55
C SER A 40 -10.47 -3.33 -3.24
N ILE A 41 -9.90 -2.12 -3.24
CA ILE A 41 -9.34 -1.48 -2.03
C ILE A 41 -10.43 -1.18 -1.00
N ASP A 42 -11.62 -0.78 -1.44
CA ASP A 42 -12.77 -0.61 -0.55
C ASP A 42 -13.24 -1.94 0.05
N ASN A 43 -13.29 -2.99 -0.77
CA ASN A 43 -13.65 -4.32 -0.31
C ASN A 43 -12.62 -4.87 0.69
N TYR A 44 -11.32 -4.68 0.45
CA TYR A 44 -10.24 -5.09 1.36
C TYR A 44 -10.36 -4.42 2.73
N ARG A 45 -10.74 -3.13 2.77
CA ARG A 45 -11.06 -2.43 4.03
C ARG A 45 -12.24 -3.06 4.76
N LYS A 46 -13.33 -3.33 4.04
CA LYS A 46 -14.54 -3.95 4.61
C LYS A 46 -14.31 -5.38 5.11
N GLN A 47 -13.43 -6.12 4.46
CA GLN A 47 -13.11 -7.51 4.80
C GLN A 47 -12.05 -7.64 5.90
N GLY A 48 -11.48 -6.52 6.39
CA GLY A 48 -10.43 -6.54 7.39
C GLY A 48 -9.06 -7.00 6.87
N ILE A 49 -8.91 -7.15 5.55
CA ILE A 49 -7.64 -7.46 4.86
C ILE A 49 -7.06 -6.15 4.35
N ALA A 50 -6.93 -5.16 5.24
CA ALA A 50 -6.62 -3.79 4.86
C ALA A 50 -5.14 -3.48 5.06
N ILE A 51 -4.58 -2.70 4.15
CA ILE A 51 -3.37 -1.93 4.40
C ILE A 51 -3.68 -0.93 5.50
N ASP A 52 -2.79 -0.70 6.47
CA ASP A 52 -2.98 0.34 7.47
C ASP A 52 -3.27 1.70 6.81
N TYR A 53 -4.32 2.36 7.28
CA TYR A 53 -4.83 3.59 6.71
C TYR A 53 -5.24 4.59 7.79
N ILE A 54 -5.32 5.86 7.40
CA ILE A 54 -5.81 6.95 8.22
C ILE A 54 -7.08 7.49 7.55
N GLU A 55 -8.16 7.58 8.32
CA GLU A 55 -9.39 8.24 7.87
C GLU A 55 -9.38 9.71 8.30
N LEU A 56 -9.54 10.60 7.33
CA LEU A 56 -9.60 12.05 7.53
C LEU A 56 -10.81 12.61 6.79
N GLY A 57 -11.89 12.92 7.52
CA GLY A 57 -13.09 13.56 6.97
C GLY A 57 -13.75 12.75 5.84
N GLY A 58 -13.86 11.43 5.99
CA GLY A 58 -14.43 10.53 4.98
C GLY A 58 -13.49 10.19 3.82
N ARG A 59 -12.22 10.59 3.89
CA ARG A 59 -11.19 10.18 2.94
C ARG A 59 -10.23 9.20 3.60
N TYR A 60 -9.83 8.19 2.84
CA TYR A 60 -8.87 7.19 3.26
C TYR A 60 -7.51 7.48 2.64
N ILE A 61 -6.51 7.58 3.51
CA ILE A 61 -5.14 7.90 3.15
C ILE A 61 -4.24 6.79 3.66
N TYR A 62 -3.32 6.33 2.81
CA TYR A 62 -2.46 5.20 3.06
C TYR A 62 -1.02 5.67 3.10
N PRO A 63 -0.35 5.59 4.25
CA PRO A 63 1.08 5.86 4.34
C PRO A 63 1.85 4.93 3.40
N LYS A 64 2.82 5.48 2.65
CA LYS A 64 3.65 4.68 1.73
C LYS A 64 4.32 3.50 2.44
N ARG A 65 4.79 3.72 3.67
CA ARG A 65 5.39 2.68 4.50
C ARG A 65 4.41 1.55 4.82
N ALA A 66 3.18 1.88 5.20
CA ALA A 66 2.14 0.89 5.49
C ALA A 66 1.85 0.00 4.26
N LEU A 67 1.77 0.61 3.08
CA LEU A 67 1.60 -0.13 1.82
C LEU A 67 2.80 -1.06 1.55
N ALA A 68 4.02 -0.57 1.75
CA ALA A 68 5.23 -1.37 1.56
C ALA A 68 5.33 -2.52 2.57
N GLU A 69 4.96 -2.29 3.83
CA GLU A 69 4.90 -3.33 4.86
C GLU A 69 3.85 -4.40 4.51
N PHE A 70 2.68 -3.99 4.05
CA PHE A 70 1.64 -4.91 3.61
C PHE A 70 2.13 -5.81 2.47
N LEU A 71 2.75 -5.22 1.45
CA LEU A 71 3.33 -5.96 0.31
C LEU A 71 4.45 -6.90 0.78
N ALA A 72 5.38 -6.40 1.60
CA ALA A 72 6.48 -7.18 2.12
C ALA A 72 6.00 -8.41 2.90
N ARG A 73 4.97 -8.26 3.74
CA ARG A 73 4.38 -9.35 4.56
C ARG A 73 3.56 -10.34 3.74
N ASN A 74 2.79 -9.90 2.76
CA ASN A 74 1.93 -10.79 1.96
C ASN A 74 2.71 -11.64 0.96
N ILE A 75 3.81 -11.15 0.40
CA ILE A 75 4.71 -11.96 -0.44
C ILE A 75 5.30 -13.15 0.34
N ILE A 76 5.43 -13.06 1.68
CA ILE A 76 5.92 -14.16 2.53
C ILE A 76 4.85 -15.24 2.73
N LYS A 77 3.56 -14.90 2.58
CA LYS A 77 2.45 -15.85 2.77
C LYS A 77 2.13 -16.70 1.55
N THR A 78 2.79 -16.48 0.41
CA THR A 78 2.67 -17.36 -0.75
C THR A 78 3.63 -18.55 -0.60
N ALA A 79 3.24 -19.53 0.22
CA ALA A 79 3.88 -20.84 0.34
C ALA A 79 2.79 -21.92 0.37
#